data_AF-A0A2W7PK46-F1
#
_entry.id   AF-A0A2W7PK46-F1
#
_cell.length_a   1.000
_cell.length_b   1.000
_cell.length_c   1.000
_cell.angle_alpha   90.00
_cell.angle_beta   90.00
_cell.angle_gamma   90.00
#
_symmetry.space_group_name_H-M   'P 1'
#
loop_
_entity.id
_entity.type
_entity.pdbx_description
1 polymer ?
#
loop_
_entity_poly.entity_id
_entity_poly.type
_entity_poly.pdbx_seq_one_letter_code
_entity_poly.pdbx_strand_id
1 'polypeptide(L)'
;MGQLSGGEKAQLTYTILGSAIAYQFGLTNNNQGLEPKSFRFIAIDEAFKAQDEDKARYLITLCKQLHLQLLVVTPSDNIHIVENDISFVHFVERKEERHSWLYDMPIEQFKEEKANYLNQ
;
A
#
# COMPACT_ATOMS: atom_id res chain seq x y z
N MET A 1 -1.44 -1.38 33.47
CA MET A 1 -1.29 -0.60 32.21
C MET A 1 -1.85 -1.46 31.09
N GLY A 2 -3.04 -1.11 30.60
CA GLY A 2 -3.76 -1.92 29.62
C GLY A 2 -3.01 -1.98 28.30
N GLN A 3 -2.75 -3.19 27.80
CA GLN A 3 -2.22 -3.37 26.46
C GLN A 3 -3.29 -2.93 25.45
N LEU A 4 -2.95 -1.96 24.60
CA LEU A 4 -3.74 -1.61 23.42
C LEU A 4 -3.99 -2.88 22.59
N SER A 5 -5.22 -3.08 22.13
CA SER A 5 -5.56 -4.14 21.19
C SER A 5 -4.77 -3.97 19.88
N GLY A 6 -4.61 -5.04 19.10
CA GLY A 6 -3.98 -4.95 17.77
C GLY A 6 -4.67 -3.91 16.87
N GLY A 7 -6.00 -3.77 17.07
CA GLY A 7 -6.86 -2.68 16.61
C GLY A 7 -6.26 -1.29 16.80
N GLU A 8 -6.14 -0.92 18.07
CA GLU A 8 -5.78 0.42 18.52
C GLU A 8 -4.30 0.76 18.27
N LYS A 9 -3.41 -0.25 18.30
CA LYS A 9 -1.99 -0.06 17.95
C LYS A 9 -1.83 0.42 16.51
N ALA A 10 -2.51 -0.21 15.55
CA ALA A 10 -2.43 0.17 14.14
C ALA A 10 -2.94 1.60 13.90
N GLN A 11 -4.06 1.98 14.52
CA GLN A 11 -4.64 3.32 14.40
C GLN A 11 -3.73 4.41 14.98
N LEU A 12 -3.08 4.14 16.11
CA LEU A 12 -2.09 5.04 16.69
C LEU A 12 -0.86 5.18 15.78
N THR A 13 -0.39 4.07 15.19
CA THR A 13 0.72 4.07 14.23
C THR A 13 0.39 4.92 13.00
N TYR A 14 -0.80 4.77 12.39
CA TYR A 14 -1.19 5.59 11.24
C TYR A 14 -1.32 7.08 11.58
N THR A 15 -1.76 7.40 12.80
CA THR A 15 -1.86 8.79 13.28
C THR A 15 -0.48 9.42 13.47
N ILE A 16 0.47 8.67 14.05
CA ILE A 16 1.87 9.10 14.20
C ILE A 16 2.51 9.26 12.81
N LEU A 17 2.27 8.31 11.90
CA LEU A 17 2.82 8.33 10.55
C LEU A 17 2.27 9.53 9.74
N GLY A 18 0.95 9.75 9.78
CA GLY A 18 0.31 10.91 9.17
C GLY A 18 0.80 12.23 9.74
N SER A 19 1.00 12.31 11.06
CA SER A 19 1.54 13.51 11.74
C SER A 19 3.00 13.79 11.36
N ALA A 20 3.84 12.75 11.32
CA ALA A 20 5.24 12.86 10.92
C ALA A 20 5.37 13.28 9.45
N ILE A 21 4.51 12.76 8.57
CA ILE A 21 4.45 13.13 7.15
C ILE A 21 3.97 14.58 6.99
N ALA A 22 2.90 14.98 7.69
CA ALA A 22 2.42 16.35 7.67
C ALA A 22 3.49 17.36 8.13
N TYR A 23 4.26 16.99 9.16
CA TYR A 23 5.38 17.78 9.65
C TYR A 23 6.55 17.83 8.65
N GLN A 24 7.02 16.67 8.17
CA GLN A 24 8.19 16.56 7.30
C GLN A 24 7.98 17.24 5.95
N PHE A 25 6.77 17.19 5.40
CA PHE A 25 6.44 17.78 4.10
C PHE A 25 5.77 19.15 4.19
N GLY A 26 5.66 19.73 5.39
CA GLY A 26 5.12 21.08 5.58
C GLY A 26 3.71 21.24 5.01
N LEU A 27 2.87 20.20 5.06
CA LEU A 27 1.51 20.21 4.51
C LEU A 27 0.58 21.24 5.18
N THR A 28 1.03 21.86 6.27
CA THR A 28 0.35 22.98 6.97
C THR A 28 0.72 24.35 6.43
N ASN A 29 1.70 24.46 5.54
CA ASN A 29 2.14 25.73 4.96
C ASN A 29 1.58 25.84 3.53
N ASN A 30 0.56 26.67 3.37
CA ASN A 30 -0.25 26.85 2.15
C ASN A 30 0.53 27.24 0.87
N ASN A 31 1.86 27.37 0.90
CA ASN A 31 2.71 27.83 -0.20
C ASN A 31 3.76 26.81 -0.68
N GLN A 32 3.84 25.60 -0.12
CA GLN A 32 4.89 24.60 -0.48
C GLN A 32 4.33 23.25 -0.97
N GLY A 33 3.00 23.12 -1.10
CA GLY A 33 2.32 21.85 -1.43
C GLY A 33 2.59 21.29 -2.82
N LEU A 34 3.22 22.07 -3.72
CA LEU A 34 3.52 21.73 -5.11
C LEU A 34 5.00 21.93 -5.46
N GLU A 35 5.91 21.78 -4.49
CA GLU A 35 7.34 21.75 -4.81
C GLU A 35 7.63 20.60 -5.80
N PRO A 36 8.01 20.88 -7.06
CA PRO A 36 8.11 19.88 -8.13
C PRO A 36 9.27 18.88 -7.94
N LYS A 37 9.96 18.93 -6.79
CA LYS A 37 11.14 18.13 -6.45
C LYS A 37 10.99 17.34 -5.14
N SER A 38 9.76 17.02 -4.73
CA SER A 38 9.50 16.19 -3.54
C SER A 38 9.19 14.75 -3.94
N PHE A 39 10.06 13.80 -3.55
CA PHE A 39 9.77 12.37 -3.63
C PHE A 39 9.13 11.91 -2.33
N ARG A 40 7.83 11.58 -2.38
CA ARG A 40 7.05 11.17 -1.22
C ARG A 40 6.66 9.72 -1.40
N PHE A 41 7.36 8.83 -0.72
CA PHE A 41 7.22 7.39 -0.94
C PHE A 41 7.13 6.66 0.39
N ILE A 42 6.22 5.69 0.45
CA ILE A 42 6.04 4.79 1.58
C ILE A 42 6.04 3.35 1.08
N ALA A 43 6.81 2.50 1.74
CA ALA A 43 6.81 1.06 1.53
C ALA A 43 6.23 0.37 2.76
N ILE A 44 5.35 -0.59 2.54
CA ILE A 44 4.67 -1.33 3.61
C ILE A 44 4.89 -2.81 3.37
N ASP A 45 5.63 -3.44 4.29
CA ASP A 45 5.83 -4.88 4.29
C ASP A 45 4.70 -5.58 5.05
N GLU A 46 4.37 -6.80 4.62
CA GLU A 46 3.28 -7.63 5.16
C GLU A 46 1.95 -6.88 5.33
N ALA A 47 1.60 -6.05 4.35
CA ALA A 47 0.40 -5.25 4.43
C ALA A 47 -0.87 -6.14 4.40
N PHE A 48 -1.88 -5.72 5.15
CA PHE A 48 -3.27 -6.16 5.01
C PHE A 48 -3.50 -7.64 5.31
N LYS A 49 -2.97 -8.13 6.45
CA LYS A 49 -3.35 -9.44 7.00
C LYS A 49 -4.87 -9.48 7.21
N ALA A 50 -5.49 -10.61 6.87
CA ALA A 50 -6.94 -10.84 6.67
C ALA A 50 -7.93 -10.36 7.76
N GLN A 51 -7.49 -9.85 8.90
CA GLN A 51 -8.35 -9.33 9.97
C GLN A 51 -8.53 -7.79 9.92
N ASP A 52 -7.97 -7.11 8.92
CA ASP A 52 -7.83 -5.64 8.98
C ASP A 52 -8.01 -4.90 7.64
N GLU A 53 -8.96 -5.33 6.81
CA GLU A 53 -9.29 -4.70 5.51
C GLU A 53 -9.70 -3.23 5.66
N ASP A 54 -10.46 -2.87 6.70
CA ASP A 54 -10.90 -1.50 6.91
C ASP A 54 -9.71 -0.54 7.13
N LYS A 55 -8.71 -0.98 7.90
CA LYS A 55 -7.49 -0.19 8.11
C LYS A 55 -6.62 -0.12 6.86
N ALA A 56 -6.63 -1.17 6.04
CA ALA A 56 -5.97 -1.15 4.75
C ALA A 56 -6.52 -0.03 3.86
N ARG A 57 -7.84 0.01 3.71
CA ARG A 57 -8.55 1.02 2.92
C ARG A 57 -8.31 2.43 3.47
N TYR A 58 -8.30 2.57 4.80
CA TYR A 58 -7.97 3.84 5.45
C TYR A 58 -6.56 4.33 5.09
N LEU A 59 -5.55 3.45 5.17
CA LEU A 59 -4.16 3.79 4.87
C LEU A 59 -3.95 4.20 3.41
N ILE A 60 -4.58 3.50 2.47
CA ILE A 60 -4.57 3.85 1.05
C ILE A 60 -5.20 5.23 0.83
N THR A 61 -6.35 5.47 1.45
CA THR A 61 -7.07 6.76 1.38
C THR A 61 -6.19 7.89 1.93
N LEU A 62 -5.52 7.67 3.06
CA LEU A 62 -4.60 8.63 3.66
C LEU A 62 -3.42 8.92 2.72
N CYS A 63 -2.82 7.89 2.10
CA CYS A 63 -1.72 8.05 1.15
C CYS A 63 -2.13 8.89 -0.06
N LYS A 64 -3.35 8.69 -0.58
CA LYS A 64 -3.93 9.52 -1.66
C LYS A 64 -4.09 10.99 -1.25
N GLN A 65 -4.64 11.24 -0.05
CA GLN A 65 -4.86 12.61 0.46
C GLN A 65 -3.54 13.36 0.70
N LEU A 66 -2.48 12.64 1.08
CA LEU A 66 -1.16 13.22 1.35
C LEU A 66 -0.24 13.24 0.12
N HIS A 67 -0.74 12.84 -1.05
CA HIS A 67 0.02 12.71 -2.30
C HIS A 67 1.30 11.85 -2.14
N LEU A 68 1.17 10.70 -1.48
CA LEU A 68 2.25 9.73 -1.30
C LEU A 68 2.19 8.66 -2.39
N GLN A 69 3.35 8.31 -2.93
CA GLN A 69 3.55 7.09 -3.70
C GLN A 69 3.66 5.90 -2.74
N LEU A 70 2.96 4.81 -3.04
CA LEU A 70 2.81 3.66 -2.16
C LEU A 70 3.35 2.39 -2.84
N LEU A 71 4.22 1.66 -2.14
CA LEU A 71 4.61 0.30 -2.45
C LEU A 71 4.10 -0.63 -1.35
N VAL A 72 3.34 -1.64 -1.75
CA VAL A 72 2.76 -2.62 -0.83
C VAL A 72 3.36 -3.98 -1.14
N VAL A 73 3.89 -4.65 -0.11
CA VAL A 73 4.26 -6.06 -0.17
C VAL A 73 3.20 -6.83 0.61
N THR A 74 2.49 -7.72 -0.08
CA THR A 74 1.42 -8.54 0.52
C THR A 74 1.43 -9.94 -0.10
N PRO A 75 1.02 -10.98 0.64
CA PRO A 75 0.78 -12.30 0.04
C PRO A 75 -0.24 -12.20 -1.10
N SER A 76 -0.13 -13.08 -2.10
CA SER A 76 -0.98 -13.11 -3.30
C SER A 76 -2.48 -13.06 -2.99
N ASP A 77 -2.90 -13.69 -1.90
CA ASP A 77 -4.31 -13.88 -1.56
C ASP A 77 -4.99 -12.57 -1.12
N ASN A 78 -4.21 -11.57 -0.71
CA ASN A 78 -4.70 -10.29 -0.18
C ASN A 78 -4.64 -9.14 -1.20
N ILE A 79 -4.25 -9.41 -2.45
CA ILE A 79 -4.13 -8.37 -3.47
C ILE A 79 -5.46 -7.63 -3.75
N HIS A 80 -6.59 -8.31 -3.57
CA HIS A 80 -7.94 -7.78 -3.78
C HIS A 80 -8.24 -6.52 -2.94
N ILE A 81 -7.54 -6.37 -1.80
CA ILE A 81 -7.69 -5.23 -0.89
C ILE A 81 -7.20 -3.93 -1.54
N VAL A 82 -6.18 -4.03 -2.42
CA VAL A 82 -5.51 -2.87 -3.05
C VAL A 82 -5.66 -2.80 -4.57
N GLU A 83 -6.25 -3.82 -5.18
CA GLU A 83 -6.41 -3.98 -6.62
C GLU A 83 -7.05 -2.76 -7.32
N ASN A 84 -7.88 -2.00 -6.61
CA ASN A 84 -8.54 -0.80 -7.14
C ASN A 84 -7.71 0.50 -6.99
N ASP A 85 -6.62 0.44 -6.22
CA ASP A 85 -5.87 1.62 -5.79
C ASP A 85 -4.41 1.62 -6.25
N ILE A 86 -3.95 0.55 -6.91
CA ILE A 86 -2.59 0.41 -7.45
C ILE A 86 -2.58 0.52 -8.98
N SER A 87 -1.44 0.93 -9.53
CA SER A 87 -1.24 1.04 -10.99
C SER A 87 -0.44 -0.12 -11.59
N PHE A 88 0.38 -0.78 -10.78
CA PHE A 88 1.26 -1.87 -11.19
C PHE A 88 1.25 -2.99 -10.16
N VAL A 89 1.42 -4.21 -10.64
CA VAL A 89 1.60 -5.42 -9.82
C VAL A 89 2.96 -6.01 -10.15
N HIS A 90 3.71 -6.33 -9.10
CA HIS A 90 5.01 -6.97 -9.15
C HIS A 90 4.86 -8.37 -8.54
N PHE A 91 4.59 -9.37 -9.37
CA PHE A 91 4.39 -10.74 -8.91
C PHE A 91 5.74 -11.44 -8.74
N VAL A 92 6.01 -11.94 -7.53
CA VAL A 92 7.26 -12.63 -7.21
C VAL A 92 6.98 -14.12 -7.11
N GLU A 93 7.66 -14.91 -7.95
CA GLU A 93 7.64 -16.36 -7.91
C GLU A 93 9.03 -16.89 -7.50
N ARG A 94 9.08 -17.98 -6.75
CA ARG A 94 10.32 -18.71 -6.50
C ARG A 94 10.46 -19.82 -7.55
N LYS A 95 11.29 -19.61 -8.57
CA LYS A 95 11.54 -20.60 -9.63
C LYS A 95 12.57 -21.63 -9.21
N GLU A 96 12.26 -22.89 -9.49
CA GLU A 96 13.10 -24.06 -9.22
C GLU A 96 13.63 -24.12 -7.78
N GLU A 97 12.90 -23.53 -6.83
CA GLU A 97 13.32 -23.37 -5.43
C GLU A 97 14.68 -22.66 -5.22
N ARG A 98 15.17 -21.93 -6.24
CA ARG A 98 16.55 -21.43 -6.27
C ARG A 98 16.66 -19.93 -6.51
N HIS A 99 15.76 -19.34 -7.27
CA HIS A 99 15.83 -17.93 -7.61
C HIS A 99 14.46 -17.26 -7.56
N SER A 100 14.43 -16.00 -7.12
CA SER A 100 13.25 -15.14 -7.20
C SER A 100 13.13 -14.63 -8.63
N TRP A 101 11.95 -14.84 -9.23
CA TRP A 101 11.58 -14.33 -10.53
C TRP A 101 10.48 -13.29 -10.36
N LEU A 102 10.62 -12.16 -11.06
CA LEU A 102 9.68 -11.05 -11.00
C LEU A 102 8.91 -10.96 -12.31
N TYR A 103 7.60 -10.80 -12.21
CA TYR A 103 6.74 -10.45 -13.33
C TYR A 103 6.11 -9.09 -13.05
N ASP A 104 6.40 -8.13 -13.93
CA ASP A 104 5.90 -6.77 -13.85
C ASP A 104 4.75 -6.59 -14.81
N MET A 105 3.59 -6.17 -14.30
CA MET A 105 2.42 -5.97 -15.15
C MET A 105 1.61 -4.74 -14.69
N PRO A 106 1.05 -3.95 -15.62
CA PRO A 106 0.03 -2.97 -15.28
C PRO A 106 -1.19 -3.65 -14.64
N ILE A 107 -1.89 -2.93 -13.77
CA ILE A 107 -3.08 -3.46 -13.10
C ILE A 107 -4.17 -3.92 -14.08
N GLU A 108 -4.27 -3.27 -15.25
CA GLU A 108 -5.24 -3.66 -16.28
C GLU A 108 -4.94 -5.04 -16.87
N GLN A 109 -3.66 -5.35 -17.11
CA GLN A 109 -3.25 -6.69 -17.56
C GLN A 109 -3.55 -7.73 -16.48
N PHE A 110 -3.25 -7.42 -15.21
CA PHE A 110 -3.58 -8.32 -14.10
C PHE A 110 -5.08 -8.65 -14.04
N LYS A 111 -5.95 -7.63 -14.20
CA LYS A 111 -7.41 -7.81 -14.21
C LYS A 111 -7.88 -8.67 -15.38
N GLU A 112 -7.31 -8.48 -16.56
CA GLU A 112 -7.63 -9.28 -17.76
C GLU A 112 -7.23 -10.75 -17.57
N GLU A 113 -6.00 -11.02 -17.11
CA GLU A 113 -5.51 -12.38 -16.87
C GLU A 113 -6.32 -13.10 -15.78
N LYS A 114 -6.66 -12.39 -14.69
CA LYS A 114 -7.53 -12.91 -13.62
C LYS A 114 -8.92 -13.27 -14.14
N ALA A 115 -9.51 -12.44 -15.00
CA ALA A 115 -10.81 -12.72 -15.61
C ALA A 115 -10.74 -13.96 -16.53
N ASN A 116 -9.68 -14.09 -17.32
CA ASN A 116 -9.46 -15.25 -18.19
C ASN A 116 -9.31 -16.56 -17.39
N TYR A 117 -8.62 -16.50 -16.24
CA TYR A 117 -8.44 -17.67 -15.36
C TYR A 117 -9.74 -18.11 -14.68
N LEU A 118 -10.61 -17.16 -14.30
CA LEU A 118 -11.91 -17.47 -13.66
C LEU A 118 -12.98 -17.95 -14.63
N ASN A 119 -12.82 -17.66 -15.93
CA ASN A 119 -13.73 -18.09 -16.99
C ASN A 119 -13.37 -19.45 -17.62
N GLN A 120 -12.26 -20.08 -17.18
CA GLN A 120 -11.87 -21.45 -17.51
C GLN A 120 -12.43 -22.44 -16.48
#